data_AF-A0A8S0PYS9-F1
#
_entry.id   AF-A0A8S0PYS9-F1
#
_cell.length_a   1.000
_cell.length_b   1.000
_cell.length_c   1.000
_cell.angle_alpha   90.00
_cell.angle_beta   90.00
_cell.angle_gamma   90.00
#
_symmetry.space_group_name_H-M   'P 1'
#
loop_
_entity.id
_entity.type
_entity.pdbx_description
1 polymer ?
#
loop_
_entity_poly.entity_id
_entity_poly.type
_entity_poly.pdbx_seq_one_letter_code
_entity_poly.pdbx_strand_id
1 'polypeptide(L)'
;MFSSLSKIKLLPEDTKIYCGHEYTLSNSKFALSIELGNEELQSYAAHVAHLRNKGLPTIPTTLKQEKLCNPFLHTSIREIR
;
A
#
# COMPACT_ATOMS: atom_id res chain seq x y z
N MET A 1 10.71 10.14 9.12
CA MET A 1 9.80 9.29 8.33
C MET A 1 8.38 9.28 8.89
N PHE A 2 8.16 8.79 10.12
CA PHE A 2 6.82 8.69 10.72
C PHE A 2 5.99 9.99 10.63
N SER A 3 6.52 11.12 11.12
CA SER A 3 5.82 12.43 11.08
C SER A 3 5.38 12.83 9.66
N SER A 4 6.19 12.55 8.64
CA SER A 4 5.87 12.86 7.25
C SER A 4 4.69 12.01 6.75
N LEU A 5 4.70 10.70 7.02
CA LEU A 5 3.59 9.81 6.68
C LEU A 5 2.32 10.17 7.46
N SER A 6 2.44 10.62 8.71
CA SER A 6 1.29 11.10 9.49
C SER A 6 0.63 12.30 8.84
N LYS A 7 1.39 13.25 8.27
CA LYS A 7 0.83 14.39 7.52
C LYS A 7 0.07 13.92 6.27
N ILE A 8 0.65 12.99 5.51
CA ILE A 8 0.01 12.43 4.31
C ILE A 8 -1.28 11.68 4.65
N LYS A 9 -1.28 10.92 5.75
CA LYS A 9 -2.44 10.13 6.21
C LYS A 9 -3.68 11.00 6.53
N LEU A 10 -3.50 12.28 6.80
CA LEU A 10 -4.58 13.24 7.10
C LEU A 10 -5.25 13.84 5.85
N LEU A 11 -4.73 13.59 4.65
CA LEU A 11 -5.37 14.05 3.41
C LEU A 11 -6.68 13.28 3.13
N PRO A 12 -7.55 13.79 2.23
CA PRO A 12 -8.75 13.09 1.77
C PRO A 12 -8.45 11.70 1.21
N GLU A 13 -9.36 10.74 1.39
CA GLU A 13 -9.14 9.34 0.99
C GLU A 13 -9.01 9.14 -0.53
N ASP A 14 -9.67 9.99 -1.31
CA ASP A 14 -9.63 10.02 -2.78
C ASP A 14 -8.35 10.68 -3.34
N THR A 15 -7.45 11.17 -2.47
CA THR A 15 -6.16 11.75 -2.88
C THR A 15 -5.37 10.73 -3.69
N LYS A 16 -5.02 11.08 -4.93
CA LYS A 16 -4.12 10.28 -5.77
C LYS A 16 -2.68 10.43 -5.33
N ILE A 17 -1.95 9.33 -5.19
CA ILE A 17 -0.54 9.32 -4.80
C ILE A 17 0.30 8.91 -6.03
N TYR A 18 1.17 9.82 -6.44
CA TYR A 18 2.15 9.63 -7.51
C TYR A 18 3.55 9.55 -6.89
N CYS A 19 4.04 8.34 -6.63
CA CYS A 19 5.36 8.12 -6.05
C CYS A 19 6.46 8.02 -7.12
N GLY A 20 7.72 8.11 -6.70
CA GLY A 20 8.86 8.19 -7.63
C GLY A 20 9.29 6.87 -8.27
N HIS A 21 8.83 5.72 -7.76
CA HIS A 21 9.33 4.40 -8.16
C HIS A 21 8.23 3.33 -8.22
N GLU A 22 8.36 2.40 -9.16
CA GLU A 22 7.48 1.24 -9.35
C GLU A 22 7.89 0.09 -8.42
N TYR A 23 7.71 0.28 -7.12
CA TYR A 23 8.04 -0.71 -6.08
C TYR A 23 6.84 -1.46 -5.52
N THR A 24 5.64 -1.23 -6.05
CA THR A 24 4.39 -1.73 -5.47
C THR A 24 4.36 -3.26 -5.34
N LEU A 25 4.92 -4.00 -6.31
CA LEU A 25 4.97 -5.47 -6.24
C LEU A 25 5.94 -6.01 -5.18
N SER A 26 7.12 -5.40 -5.01
CA SER A 26 8.03 -5.80 -3.94
C SER A 26 7.48 -5.41 -2.57
N ASN A 27 6.86 -4.22 -2.48
CA ASN A 27 6.24 -3.73 -1.26
C ASN A 27 5.06 -4.59 -0.83
N SER A 28 4.22 -5.06 -1.76
CA SER A 28 3.08 -5.93 -1.43
C SER A 28 3.54 -7.28 -0.89
N LYS A 29 4.63 -7.86 -1.42
CA LYS A 29 5.23 -9.10 -0.87
C LYS A 29 5.69 -8.92 0.57
N PHE A 30 6.35 -7.80 0.87
CA PHE A 30 6.76 -7.48 2.23
C PHE A 30 5.55 -7.27 3.15
N ALA A 31 4.55 -6.50 2.71
CA ALA A 31 3.33 -6.27 3.47
C ALA A 31 2.61 -7.59 3.81
N LEU A 32 2.50 -8.51 2.84
CA LEU A 32 1.89 -9.83 3.06
C LEU A 32 2.67 -10.72 4.03
N SER A 33 3.98 -10.52 4.20
CA SER A 33 4.74 -11.23 5.24
C SER A 33 4.45 -10.75 6.66
N ILE A 34 3.80 -9.59 6.80
CA ILE A 34 3.47 -8.96 8.08
C ILE A 34 1.96 -9.08 8.39
N GLU A 35 1.11 -8.79 7.41
CA GLU A 35 -0.36 -8.76 7.55
C GLU A 35 -1.01 -9.85 6.69
N LEU A 36 -0.74 -11.12 7.03
CA LEU A 36 -1.26 -12.26 6.27
C LEU A 36 -2.79 -12.30 6.23
N GLY A 37 -3.48 -11.82 7.27
CA GLY A 37 -4.94 -11.82 7.38
C GLY A 37 -5.66 -10.69 6.65
N ASN A 38 -4.94 -9.74 6.04
CA ASN A 38 -5.55 -8.57 5.42
C ASN A 38 -6.05 -8.88 3.98
N GLU A 39 -7.35 -9.16 3.84
CA GLU A 39 -7.98 -9.52 2.55
C GLU A 39 -7.85 -8.41 1.49
N GLU A 40 -7.94 -7.14 1.90
CA GLU A 40 -7.75 -5.99 1.01
C GLU A 40 -6.33 -5.97 0.43
N LEU A 41 -5.33 -6.22 1.27
CA LEU A 41 -3.93 -6.34 0.84
C LEU A 41 -3.72 -7.55 -0.08
N GLN A 42 -4.33 -8.70 0.20
CA GLN A 42 -4.24 -9.88 -0.67
C GLN A 42 -4.81 -9.59 -2.07
N SER A 43 -6.00 -9.00 -2.13
CA SER A 43 -6.66 -8.61 -3.38
C SER A 43 -5.82 -7.59 -4.16
N TYR A 44 -5.32 -6.56 -3.46
CA TYR A 44 -4.47 -5.55 -4.06
C TYR A 44 -3.15 -6.11 -4.58
N ALA A 45 -2.50 -6.99 -3.82
CA ALA A 45 -1.26 -7.64 -4.24
C ALA A 45 -1.45 -8.51 -5.50
N ALA A 46 -2.57 -9.23 -5.60
CA ALA A 46 -2.92 -10.00 -6.79
C ALA A 46 -3.15 -9.09 -8.01
N HIS A 47 -3.86 -7.97 -7.84
CA HIS A 47 -4.06 -6.97 -8.88
C HIS A 47 -2.72 -6.36 -9.36
N VAL A 48 -1.86 -5.97 -8.42
CA VAL A 48 -0.51 -5.46 -8.69
C VAL A 48 0.31 -6.48 -9.48
N ALA A 49 0.32 -7.75 -9.07
CA ALA A 49 1.02 -8.81 -9.79
C ALA A 49 0.48 -8.97 -11.23
N HIS A 50 -0.84 -8.92 -11.41
CA HIS A 50 -1.46 -8.97 -12.74
C HIS A 50 -1.02 -7.81 -13.65
N LEU A 51 -1.00 -6.58 -13.14
CA LEU A 51 -0.54 -5.41 -13.89
C LEU A 51 0.94 -5.51 -14.27
N ARG A 52 1.80 -5.88 -13.30
CA ARG A 52 3.25 -5.99 -13.53
C ARG A 52 3.60 -7.12 -14.50
N ASN A 53 2.87 -8.24 -14.49
CA ASN A 53 3.04 -9.31 -15.48
C ASN A 53 2.72 -8.85 -16.91
N LYS A 54 1.90 -7.80 -17.06
CA LYS A 54 1.60 -7.15 -18.36
C LYS A 54 2.50 -5.97 -18.67
N GLY A 55 3.49 -5.68 -17.82
CA GLY A 55 4.35 -4.49 -17.95
C GLY A 55 3.66 -3.16 -17.66
N LEU A 56 2.43 -3.18 -17.12
CA LEU A 56 1.66 -1.97 -16.82
C LEU A 56 2.11 -1.34 -15.49
N PRO A 57 2.05 0.00 -15.36
CA PRO A 57 2.32 0.69 -14.11
C PRO A 57 1.23 0.43 -13.07
N THR A 58 1.56 0.59 -11.80
CA THR A 58 0.62 0.48 -10.68
C THR A 58 0.32 1.82 -10.00
N ILE A 59 0.90 2.89 -10.56
CA ILE A 59 0.74 4.28 -10.10
C ILE A 59 -0.14 5.03 -11.10
N PRO A 60 -1.05 5.92 -10.65
CA PRO A 60 -1.26 6.31 -9.25
C PRO A 60 -2.06 5.29 -8.43
N THR A 61 -1.80 5.30 -7.13
CA THR A 61 -2.66 4.70 -6.09
C THR A 61 -3.55 5.78 -5.47
N THR A 62 -4.41 5.40 -4.51
CA THR A 62 -5.20 6.34 -3.69
C THR A 62 -4.78 6.25 -2.24
N LEU A 63 -4.94 7.34 -1.48
CA LEU A 63 -4.68 7.31 -0.04
C LEU A 63 -5.58 6.30 0.67
N LYS A 64 -6.81 6.09 0.19
CA LYS A 64 -7.68 5.01 0.67
C LYS A 64 -6.99 3.65 0.55
N GLN A 65 -6.47 3.32 -0.62
CA GLN A 65 -5.79 2.05 -0.86
C GLN A 65 -4.54 1.91 0.02
N GLU A 66 -3.73 2.97 0.13
CA GLU A 66 -2.55 2.95 1.00
C GLU A 66 -2.93 2.77 2.47
N LYS A 67 -4.02 3.39 2.94
CA LYS A 67 -4.53 3.22 4.31
C LYS A 67 -5.06 1.82 4.61
N LEU A 68 -5.35 1.00 3.59
CA LEU A 68 -5.83 -0.37 3.74
C LEU A 68 -4.72 -1.41 3.59
N CYS A 69 -3.64 -1.09 2.86
CA CYS A 69 -2.65 -2.08 2.44
C CYS A 69 -1.21 -1.75 2.83
N ASN A 70 -0.91 -0.52 3.24
CA ASN A 70 0.46 -0.11 3.51
C ASN A 70 0.80 -0.31 5.00
N PRO A 71 1.69 -1.26 5.36
CA PRO A 71 2.01 -1.54 6.76
C PRO A 71 2.64 -0.34 7.47
N PHE A 72 3.29 0.58 6.73
CA PHE A 72 3.84 1.81 7.30
C PHE A 72 2.78 2.84 7.70
N LEU A 73 1.52 2.66 7.26
CA LEU A 73 0.37 3.46 7.73
C LEU A 73 -0.44 2.75 8.83
N HIS A 74 -0.11 1.49 9.17
CA HIS A 74 -0.82 0.66 10.14
C HIS A 74 -0.10 0.51 11.50
N THR A 75 0.82 1.41 11.83
CA THR A 75 1.71 1.29 13.03
C THR A 75 0.99 1.19 14.40
N SER A 76 -0.33 1.38 14.44
CA SER A 76 -1.17 1.25 15.63
C SER A 76 -1.95 -0.07 15.71
N ILE A 77 -1.98 -0.89 14.65
CA ILE A 77 -2.70 -2.17 14.63
C ILE A 77 -1.89 -3.21 15.41
N ARG A 78 -2.58 -3.94 16.30
CA ARG A 78 -1.95 -4.92 17.20
C ARG A 78 -1.31 -6.09 16.45
N GLU A 79 -1.89 -6.51 15.33
CA GLU A 79 -1.41 -7.64 14.51
C GLU A 79 0.01 -7.41 13.93
N ILE A 80 0.43 -6.15 13.78
CA ILE A 80 1.71 -5.78 13.17
C ILE A 80 2.83 -5.60 14.21
N ARG A 81 2.48 -5.50 15.50
CA ARG A 81 3.44 -5.27 16.59
C ARG A 81 3.94 -6.56 17.20
#